data_AF-A0A1X7T4P1-F1
#
_entry.id   AF-A0A1X7T4P1-F1
#
_cell.length_a   1.000
_cell.length_b   1.000
_cell.length_c   1.000
_cell.angle_alpha   90.00
_cell.angle_beta   90.00
_cell.angle_gamma   90.00
#
_symmetry.space_group_name_H-M   'P 1'
#
loop_
_entity.id
_entity.type
_entity.pdbx_description
1 polymer ?
#
loop_
_entity_poly.entity_id
_entity_poly.type
_entity_poly.pdbx_seq_one_letter_code
_entity_poly.pdbx_strand_id
1 'polypeptide(L)'
;LSELSGVPTEYISYSEGKSFPVGISCLDIENKLKWYSITSDSPYSSGLYNDGYVIYYKDNRETMKELTDKERSEIQKTEEKRQRKKKEEIKKDMCLIILYCNHPVSGKLKKSFLEVHKDELLPTVLDKAYELMKLAPHIPIERCRLVKYDYECHEMEQSLDCNEVHNFQHLTIGQIMDLVGCYSLFLFLETRKENEIFEKYNAGSGCGLLPIITS
;
A
#
# COMPACT_ATOMS: atom_id res chain seq x y z
N LEU A 1 -31.79 -11.32 -7.31
CA LEU A 1 -31.27 -12.60 -6.78
C LEU A 1 -32.15 -13.77 -7.18
N SER A 2 -33.44 -13.81 -6.82
CA SER A 2 -34.34 -14.90 -7.22
C SER A 2 -34.36 -15.18 -8.73
N GLU A 3 -34.48 -14.13 -9.56
CA GLU A 3 -34.41 -14.28 -11.02
C GLU A 3 -33.05 -14.81 -11.53
N LEU A 4 -31.95 -14.44 -10.86
CA LEU A 4 -30.60 -14.85 -11.26
C LEU A 4 -30.28 -16.28 -10.83
N SER A 5 -30.78 -16.73 -9.68
CA SER A 5 -30.49 -18.05 -9.10
C SER A 5 -31.55 -19.10 -9.39
N GLY A 6 -32.78 -18.69 -9.77
CA GLY A 6 -33.94 -19.58 -9.88
C GLY A 6 -34.53 -20.04 -8.54
N VAL A 7 -34.00 -19.54 -7.41
CA VAL A 7 -34.50 -19.87 -6.07
C VAL A 7 -35.65 -18.90 -5.71
N PRO A 8 -36.82 -19.39 -5.26
CA PRO A 8 -37.90 -18.50 -4.84
C PRO A 8 -37.47 -17.59 -3.69
N THR A 9 -37.96 -16.34 -3.68
CA THR A 9 -37.56 -15.28 -2.76
C THR A 9 -37.65 -15.70 -1.28
N GLU A 10 -38.65 -16.48 -0.93
CA GLU A 10 -38.90 -17.00 0.42
C GLU A 10 -37.84 -17.99 0.92
N TYR A 11 -37.09 -18.62 0.00
CA TYR A 11 -36.04 -19.59 0.31
C TYR A 11 -34.62 -19.01 0.20
N ILE A 12 -34.47 -17.74 -0.18
CA ILE A 12 -33.15 -17.12 -0.28
C ILE A 12 -32.75 -16.52 1.08
N SER A 13 -31.59 -16.95 1.57
CA SER A 13 -30.85 -16.24 2.60
C SER A 13 -29.63 -15.56 1.99
N TYR A 14 -29.31 -14.35 2.44
CA TYR A 14 -28.17 -13.58 1.94
C TYR A 14 -27.35 -13.00 3.09
N SER A 15 -26.10 -12.66 2.80
CA SER A 15 -25.20 -12.00 3.76
C SER A 15 -25.07 -10.52 3.49
N GLU A 16 -24.63 -9.78 4.52
CA GLU A 16 -24.23 -8.39 4.35
C GLU A 16 -23.08 -8.27 3.35
N GLY A 17 -23.14 -7.25 2.49
CA GLY A 17 -22.14 -7.03 1.46
C GLY A 17 -20.77 -6.73 2.08
N LYS A 18 -19.72 -7.30 1.48
CA LYS A 18 -18.33 -7.06 1.85
C LYS A 18 -17.57 -6.42 0.70
N SER A 19 -16.74 -5.42 0.98
CA SER A 19 -15.87 -4.81 -0.03
C SER A 19 -14.88 -5.84 -0.57
N PHE A 20 -14.77 -5.94 -1.90
CA PHE A 20 -13.70 -6.70 -2.55
C PHE A 20 -12.34 -6.05 -2.24
N PRO A 21 -11.25 -6.85 -2.06
CA PRO A 21 -11.18 -8.32 -2.10
C PRO A 21 -11.63 -8.99 -0.80
N VAL A 22 -12.44 -10.06 -0.91
CA VAL A 22 -12.92 -10.81 0.25
C VAL A 22 -11.94 -11.93 0.63
N GLY A 23 -11.55 -11.98 1.91
CA GLY A 23 -10.60 -12.97 2.45
C GLY A 23 -11.22 -14.08 3.30
N ILE A 24 -12.51 -14.36 3.17
CA ILE A 24 -13.18 -15.41 3.94
C ILE A 24 -12.90 -16.80 3.35
N SER A 25 -12.60 -17.78 4.20
CA SER A 25 -12.46 -19.19 3.77
C SER A 25 -13.82 -19.76 3.38
N CYS A 26 -13.86 -20.60 2.34
CA CYS A 26 -15.05 -21.32 1.93
C CYS A 26 -15.63 -22.18 3.06
N LEU A 27 -14.77 -22.71 3.95
CA LEU A 27 -15.18 -23.52 5.09
C LEU A 27 -15.85 -22.72 6.21
N ASP A 28 -15.65 -21.40 6.20
CA ASP A 28 -16.10 -20.48 7.23
C ASP A 28 -17.32 -19.64 6.83
N ILE A 29 -17.72 -19.65 5.55
CA ILE A 29 -18.80 -18.79 5.02
C ILE A 29 -20.07 -18.95 5.85
N GLU A 30 -20.48 -20.18 6.12
CA GLU A 30 -21.70 -20.47 6.87
C GLU A 30 -21.65 -19.91 8.30
N ASN A 31 -20.53 -20.09 8.99
CA ASN A 31 -20.40 -19.82 10.43
C ASN A 31 -19.94 -18.39 10.75
N LYS A 32 -19.22 -17.73 9.83
CA LYS A 32 -18.68 -16.38 10.04
C LYS A 32 -19.52 -15.28 9.41
N LEU A 33 -20.44 -15.60 8.49
CA LEU A 33 -21.37 -14.62 7.94
C LEU A 33 -22.67 -14.56 8.75
N LYS A 34 -23.25 -13.38 8.83
CA LYS A 34 -24.63 -13.20 9.28
C LYS A 34 -25.54 -13.38 8.07
N TRP A 35 -26.59 -14.19 8.26
CA TRP A 35 -27.56 -14.52 7.21
C TRP A 35 -28.90 -13.86 7.51
N TYR A 36 -29.47 -13.23 6.50
CA TYR A 36 -30.76 -12.56 6.55
C TYR A 36 -31.71 -13.17 5.51
N SER A 37 -32.98 -13.33 5.85
CA SER A 37 -34.02 -13.69 4.88
C SER A 37 -34.49 -12.44 4.14
N ILE A 38 -34.87 -12.60 2.87
CA ILE A 38 -35.42 -11.47 2.08
C ILE A 38 -36.74 -10.95 2.67
N THR A 39 -37.50 -11.81 3.33
CA THR A 39 -38.78 -11.48 3.95
C THR A 39 -38.65 -10.81 5.32
N SER A 40 -37.43 -10.67 5.87
CA SER A 40 -37.23 -9.96 7.13
C SER A 40 -37.38 -8.45 6.89
N ASP A 41 -38.21 -7.78 7.70
CA ASP A 41 -38.44 -6.32 7.72
C ASP A 41 -37.19 -5.50 8.13
N SER A 42 -35.98 -6.04 7.92
CA SER A 42 -34.77 -5.25 7.99
C SER A 42 -34.88 -4.19 6.89
N PRO A 43 -34.84 -2.88 7.21
CA PRO A 43 -34.78 -1.86 6.17
C PRO A 43 -33.58 -2.23 5.31
N TYR A 44 -33.82 -2.41 4.00
CA TYR A 44 -32.81 -2.67 2.98
C TYR A 44 -31.52 -1.96 3.37
N SER A 45 -30.60 -2.70 4.00
CA SER A 45 -29.44 -2.10 4.64
C SER A 45 -28.67 -1.40 3.54
N SER A 46 -28.47 -0.09 3.72
CA SER A 46 -28.00 0.90 2.76
C SER A 46 -26.59 0.67 2.18
N GLY A 47 -26.07 -0.56 2.22
CA GLY A 47 -24.74 -0.96 1.74
C GLY A 47 -24.72 -1.83 0.48
N LEU A 48 -25.86 -2.20 -0.10
CA LEU A 48 -25.91 -2.97 -1.36
C LEU A 48 -25.59 -2.13 -2.61
N TYR A 49 -25.47 -0.81 -2.48
CA TYR A 49 -25.28 0.13 -3.59
C TYR A 49 -23.87 0.68 -3.69
N ASN A 50 -22.94 0.18 -2.88
CA ASN A 50 -21.54 0.57 -2.99
C ASN A 50 -20.85 -0.33 -4.03
N ASP A 51 -20.23 0.31 -5.01
CA ASP A 51 -19.48 -0.38 -6.06
C ASP A 51 -18.39 -1.29 -5.46
N GLY A 52 -18.17 -2.45 -6.09
CA GLY A 52 -17.18 -3.43 -5.66
C GLY A 52 -17.55 -4.26 -4.41
N TYR A 53 -18.81 -4.25 -3.96
CA TYR A 53 -19.27 -5.13 -2.88
C TYR A 53 -19.65 -6.53 -3.39
N VAL A 54 -19.27 -7.55 -2.60
CA VAL A 54 -19.57 -8.96 -2.83
C VAL A 54 -20.59 -9.42 -1.79
N ILE A 55 -21.68 -10.03 -2.27
CA ILE A 55 -22.71 -10.66 -1.43
C ILE A 55 -22.69 -12.17 -1.63
N TYR A 56 -22.89 -12.91 -0.54
CA TYR A 56 -23.13 -14.36 -0.58
C TYR A 56 -24.61 -14.62 -0.39
N TYR A 57 -25.16 -15.58 -1.12
CA TYR A 57 -26.53 -16.06 -0.96
C TYR A 57 -26.57 -17.59 -0.97
N LYS A 58 -27.61 -18.17 -0.37
CA LYS A 58 -27.89 -19.60 -0.34
C LYS A 58 -29.38 -19.89 -0.39
N ASP A 59 -29.75 -21.06 -0.89
CA ASP A 59 -31.08 -21.65 -0.70
C ASP A 59 -31.14 -22.26 0.71
N ASN A 60 -32.06 -21.79 1.55
CA ASN A 60 -32.19 -22.26 2.94
C ASN A 60 -32.78 -23.67 3.05
N ARG A 61 -33.25 -24.26 1.95
CA ARG A 61 -33.70 -25.66 1.88
C ARG A 61 -32.53 -26.63 1.69
N GLU A 62 -31.38 -26.14 1.25
CA GLU A 62 -30.17 -26.95 1.09
C GLU A 62 -29.44 -27.10 2.42
N THR A 63 -29.01 -28.33 2.71
CA THR A 63 -28.18 -28.63 3.88
C THR A 63 -26.71 -28.60 3.50
N MET A 64 -25.86 -28.06 4.38
CA MET A 64 -24.42 -28.07 4.20
C MET A 64 -23.91 -29.49 3.98
N LYS A 65 -23.12 -29.68 2.93
CA LYS A 65 -22.45 -30.95 2.68
C LYS A 65 -21.54 -31.30 3.86
N GLU A 66 -21.69 -32.49 4.40
CA GLU A 66 -20.70 -33.05 5.33
C GLU A 66 -19.42 -33.36 4.56
N LEU A 67 -18.35 -32.67 4.94
CA LEU A 67 -17.02 -32.88 4.37
C LEU A 67 -16.23 -33.81 5.29
N THR A 68 -15.60 -34.81 4.68
CA THR A 68 -14.60 -35.64 5.34
C THR A 68 -13.37 -34.81 5.73
N ASP A 69 -12.59 -35.28 6.71
CA ASP A 69 -11.34 -34.61 7.10
C ASP A 69 -10.37 -34.44 5.93
N LYS A 70 -10.38 -35.41 5.00
CA LYS A 70 -9.59 -35.34 3.77
C LYS A 70 -10.04 -34.20 2.87
N GLU A 71 -11.34 -34.09 2.57
CA GLU A 71 -11.88 -33.00 1.75
C GLU A 71 -11.64 -31.62 2.40
N ARG A 72 -11.85 -31.51 3.72
CA ARG A 72 -11.56 -30.27 4.47
C ARG A 72 -10.09 -29.89 4.37
N SER A 73 -9.19 -30.86 4.55
CA SER A 73 -7.74 -30.64 4.43
C SER A 73 -7.34 -30.20 3.02
N GLU A 74 -7.94 -30.77 1.98
CA GLU A 74 -7.67 -30.41 0.59
C GLU A 74 -8.11 -28.98 0.26
N ILE A 75 -9.28 -28.56 0.74
CA ILE A 75 -9.77 -27.18 0.60
C ILE A 75 -8.83 -26.20 1.30
N GLN A 76 -8.51 -26.47 2.58
CA GLN A 76 -7.61 -25.65 3.38
C GLN A 76 -6.24 -25.46 2.71
N LYS A 77 -5.62 -26.56 2.25
CA LYS A 77 -4.33 -26.53 1.55
C LYS A 77 -4.40 -25.73 0.26
N THR A 78 -5.50 -25.85 -0.48
CA THR A 78 -5.70 -25.12 -1.74
C THR A 78 -5.84 -23.62 -1.50
N GLU A 79 -6.60 -23.22 -0.48
CA GLU A 79 -6.75 -21.82 -0.07
C GLU A 79 -5.42 -21.24 0.43
N GLU A 80 -4.71 -21.94 1.30
CA GLU A 80 -3.40 -21.52 1.80
C GLU A 80 -2.38 -21.35 0.66
N LYS A 81 -2.37 -22.28 -0.30
CA LYS A 81 -1.52 -22.18 -1.49
C LYS A 81 -1.87 -20.95 -2.33
N ARG A 82 -3.15 -20.64 -2.53
CA ARG A 82 -3.61 -19.43 -3.24
C ARG A 82 -3.18 -18.16 -2.50
N GLN A 83 -3.38 -18.11 -1.19
CA GLN A 83 -2.99 -16.97 -0.35
C GLN A 83 -1.47 -16.77 -0.34
N ARG A 84 -0.70 -17.86 -0.28
CA ARG A 84 0.76 -17.82 -0.36
C ARG A 84 1.24 -17.26 -1.69
N LYS A 85 0.70 -17.74 -2.82
CA LYS A 85 1.02 -17.21 -4.15
C LYS A 85 0.74 -15.70 -4.25
N LYS A 86 -0.44 -15.27 -3.79
CA LYS A 86 -0.80 -13.84 -3.78
C LYS A 86 0.17 -13.00 -2.95
N LYS A 87 0.58 -13.49 -1.77
CA LYS A 87 1.60 -12.82 -0.93
C LYS A 87 2.97 -12.79 -1.62
N GLU A 88 3.36 -13.88 -2.29
CA GLU A 88 4.61 -13.94 -3.05
C GLU A 88 4.58 -12.99 -4.26
N GLU A 89 3.45 -12.83 -4.93
CA GLU A 89 3.24 -11.83 -6.00
C GLU A 89 3.38 -10.42 -5.46
N ILE A 90 2.64 -10.06 -4.40
CA ILE A 90 2.76 -8.73 -3.76
C ILE A 90 4.21 -8.45 -3.36
N LYS A 91 4.92 -9.42 -2.78
CA LYS A 91 6.33 -9.26 -2.39
C LYS A 91 7.26 -8.96 -3.57
N LYS A 92 6.98 -9.48 -4.76
CA LYS A 92 7.80 -9.17 -5.95
C LYS A 92 7.67 -7.72 -6.39
N ASP A 93 6.55 -7.09 -6.04
CA ASP A 93 6.24 -5.70 -6.37
C ASP A 93 6.51 -4.74 -5.23
N MET A 94 7.07 -5.22 -4.12
CA MET A 94 7.65 -4.37 -3.09
C MET A 94 9.09 -3.98 -3.47
N CYS A 95 9.43 -2.72 -3.22
CA CYS A 95 10.77 -2.15 -3.28
C CYS A 95 11.22 -1.79 -1.86
N LEU A 96 12.51 -1.98 -1.60
CA LEU A 96 13.16 -1.49 -0.39
C LEU A 96 13.90 -0.19 -0.67
N ILE A 97 13.46 0.90 -0.04
CA ILE A 97 14.12 2.19 -0.04
C ILE A 97 15.01 2.30 1.21
N ILE A 98 16.27 2.66 1.02
CA ILE A 98 17.18 3.00 2.11
C ILE A 98 17.09 4.50 2.32
N LEU A 99 16.46 4.90 3.42
CA LEU A 99 16.14 6.29 3.72
C LEU A 99 17.10 6.87 4.75
N TYR A 100 17.66 8.04 4.44
CA TYR A 100 18.48 8.84 5.32
C TYR A 100 17.76 10.14 5.70
N CYS A 101 18.03 10.66 6.89
CA CYS A 101 17.53 11.97 7.31
C CYS A 101 18.44 12.55 8.41
N ASN A 102 18.73 13.84 8.35
CA ASN A 102 19.29 14.57 9.49
C ASN A 102 18.16 14.89 10.46
N HIS A 103 18.02 14.09 11.51
CA HIS A 103 16.85 14.17 12.37
C HIS A 103 16.87 15.50 13.17
N PRO A 104 15.82 16.35 13.07
CA PRO A 104 15.87 17.74 13.50
C PRO A 104 16.06 17.91 15.01
N VAL A 105 15.62 16.93 15.80
CA VAL A 105 15.78 16.96 17.26
C VAL A 105 17.14 16.43 17.71
N SER A 106 17.66 15.41 17.03
CA SER A 106 18.88 14.73 17.50
C SER A 106 20.14 15.30 16.88
N GLY A 107 20.01 16.03 15.76
CA GLY A 107 21.13 16.53 14.95
C GLY A 107 21.96 15.43 14.31
N LYS A 108 21.52 14.17 14.37
CA LYS A 108 22.26 13.00 13.87
C LYS A 108 21.66 12.49 12.58
N LEU A 109 22.53 12.03 11.69
CA LEU A 109 22.14 11.25 10.52
C LEU A 109 21.49 9.95 10.99
N LYS A 110 20.25 9.74 10.58
CA LYS A 110 19.47 8.53 10.84
C LYS A 110 19.27 7.78 9.54
N LYS A 111 19.50 6.46 9.59
CA LYS A 111 19.18 5.51 8.52
C LYS A 111 17.92 4.73 8.89
N SER A 112 17.05 4.47 7.93
CA SER A 112 15.85 3.64 8.08
C SER A 112 15.56 2.91 6.77
N PHE A 113 14.75 1.86 6.86
CA PHE A 113 14.35 1.05 5.70
C PHE A 113 12.85 1.26 5.49
N LEU A 114 12.47 1.65 4.28
CA LEU A 114 11.10 1.90 3.90
C LEU A 114 10.70 0.94 2.78
N GLU A 115 9.77 0.04 3.08
CA GLU A 115 9.18 -0.87 2.09
C GLU A 115 7.98 -0.19 1.42
N VAL A 116 8.01 -0.10 0.09
CA VAL A 116 6.96 0.54 -0.72
C VAL A 116 6.58 -0.33 -1.89
N HIS A 117 5.33 -0.28 -2.34
CA HIS A 117 4.93 -0.94 -3.58
C HIS A 117 5.44 -0.15 -4.79
N LYS A 118 5.82 -0.84 -5.88
CA LYS A 118 6.34 -0.20 -7.11
C LYS A 118 5.36 0.79 -7.73
N ASP A 119 4.06 0.56 -7.57
CA ASP A 119 3.01 1.45 -8.11
C ASP A 119 2.73 2.69 -7.25
N GLU A 120 3.34 2.79 -6.07
CA GLU A 120 3.18 3.99 -5.25
C GLU A 120 3.85 5.20 -5.89
N LEU A 121 3.18 6.34 -5.81
CA LEU A 121 3.69 7.61 -6.31
C LEU A 121 4.68 8.22 -5.30
N LEU A 122 5.61 9.02 -5.82
CA LEU A 122 6.61 9.70 -5.01
C LEU A 122 6.02 10.53 -3.83
N PRO A 123 4.92 11.30 -3.98
CA PRO A 123 4.32 12.02 -2.85
C PRO A 123 3.81 11.08 -1.74
N THR A 124 3.19 9.97 -2.09
CA THR A 124 2.74 8.96 -1.12
C THR A 124 3.92 8.36 -0.35
N VAL A 125 5.06 8.18 -1.02
CA VAL A 125 6.30 7.72 -0.38
C VAL A 125 6.92 8.79 0.52
N LEU A 126 6.81 10.08 0.17
CA LEU A 126 7.20 11.18 1.04
C LEU A 126 6.39 11.18 2.34
N ASP A 127 5.07 11.01 2.27
CA ASP A 127 4.21 10.91 3.46
C ASP A 127 4.67 9.77 4.38
N LYS A 128 4.89 8.57 3.81
CA LYS A 128 5.39 7.41 4.57
C LYS A 128 6.78 7.64 5.18
N ALA A 129 7.69 8.27 4.43
CA ALA A 129 9.03 8.60 4.88
C ALA A 129 9.00 9.59 6.06
N TYR A 130 8.13 10.60 5.96
CA TYR A 130 7.90 11.61 6.99
C TYR A 130 7.42 11.00 8.31
N GLU A 131 6.42 10.12 8.24
CA GLU A 131 5.90 9.38 9.40
C GLU A 131 6.94 8.43 10.00
N LEU A 132 7.65 7.67 9.17
CA LEU A 132 8.70 6.74 9.62
C LEU A 132 9.85 7.47 10.34
N MET A 133 10.21 8.65 9.86
CA MET A 133 11.26 9.48 10.45
C MET A 133 10.81 10.22 11.71
N LYS A 134 9.49 10.32 11.97
CA LYS A 134 8.87 11.01 13.11
C LYS A 134 9.25 12.49 13.15
N LEU A 135 9.10 13.16 12.01
CA LEU A 135 9.44 14.58 11.90
C LEU A 135 8.37 15.50 12.52
N ALA A 136 7.11 15.06 12.58
CA ALA A 136 6.07 15.77 13.31
C ALA A 136 6.32 15.76 14.82
N PRO A 137 6.04 16.86 15.55
CA PRO A 137 5.56 18.16 15.07
C PRO A 137 6.70 19.15 14.72
N HIS A 138 7.96 18.71 14.72
CA HIS A 138 9.13 19.58 14.65
C HIS A 138 9.31 20.28 13.29
N ILE A 139 9.00 19.57 12.20
CA ILE A 139 9.10 20.11 10.83
C ILE A 139 7.83 19.70 10.08
N PRO A 140 7.07 20.64 9.47
CA PRO A 140 5.90 20.32 8.68
C PRO A 140 6.32 19.77 7.30
N ILE A 141 5.47 18.94 6.71
CA ILE A 141 5.82 18.14 5.52
C ILE A 141 6.14 19.00 4.29
N GLU A 142 5.61 20.22 4.19
CA GLU A 142 5.86 21.19 3.10
C GLU A 142 7.30 21.74 3.10
N ARG A 143 8.05 21.47 4.18
CA ARG A 143 9.49 21.74 4.30
C ARG A 143 10.34 20.49 4.14
N CYS A 144 9.75 19.40 3.66
CA CYS A 144 10.41 18.13 3.43
C CYS A 144 10.34 17.75 1.94
N ARG A 145 11.38 17.09 1.44
CA ARG A 145 11.34 16.45 0.11
C ARG A 145 12.21 15.20 0.07
N LEU A 146 12.00 14.36 -0.93
CA LEU A 146 12.86 13.21 -1.21
C LEU A 146 13.87 13.55 -2.31
N VAL A 147 15.13 13.23 -2.04
CA VAL A 147 16.26 13.44 -2.95
C VAL A 147 17.01 12.13 -3.12
N LYS A 148 17.49 11.84 -4.32
CA LYS A 148 18.39 10.71 -4.55
C LYS A 148 19.73 10.98 -3.86
N TYR A 149 20.25 9.99 -3.16
CA TYR A 149 21.42 10.14 -2.30
C TYR A 149 22.48 9.11 -2.64
N ASP A 150 23.71 9.58 -2.88
CA ASP A 150 24.88 8.74 -2.99
C ASP A 150 25.36 8.37 -1.57
N TYR A 151 25.26 7.10 -1.21
CA TYR A 151 25.72 6.64 0.10
C TYR A 151 27.25 6.51 0.19
N GLU A 152 27.95 6.34 -0.94
CA GLU A 152 29.40 6.21 -1.00
C GLU A 152 30.06 7.58 -0.88
N CYS A 153 29.54 8.56 -1.63
CA CYS A 153 30.05 9.93 -1.62
C CYS A 153 29.44 10.79 -0.51
N HIS A 154 28.37 10.33 0.15
CA HIS A 154 27.58 11.11 1.10
C HIS A 154 26.98 12.41 0.50
N GLU A 155 26.62 12.38 -0.78
CA GLU A 155 26.16 13.55 -1.54
C GLU A 155 24.72 13.42 -2.04
N MET A 156 24.05 14.57 -2.18
CA MET A 156 22.74 14.65 -2.81
C MET A 156 22.90 14.67 -4.34
N GLU A 157 22.41 13.65 -5.02
CA GLU A 157 22.64 13.48 -6.46
C GLU A 157 21.57 14.14 -7.34
N GLN A 158 20.29 13.99 -6.95
CA GLN A 158 19.19 14.36 -7.84
C GLN A 158 17.91 14.70 -7.06
N SER A 159 17.39 15.91 -7.27
CA SER A 159 16.09 16.34 -6.76
C SER A 159 14.98 15.63 -7.52
N LEU A 160 14.09 14.94 -6.81
CA LEU A 160 12.99 14.18 -7.42
C LEU A 160 11.71 15.04 -7.57
N ASP A 161 11.65 16.19 -6.93
CA ASP A 161 10.50 17.08 -6.91
C ASP A 161 10.54 18.19 -7.98
N CYS A 162 11.69 18.44 -8.63
CA CYS A 162 11.99 19.68 -9.35
C CYS A 162 12.59 19.54 -10.76
N ASN A 163 12.39 18.42 -11.47
CA ASN A 163 12.92 18.29 -12.83
C ASN A 163 11.94 18.80 -13.92
N GLU A 164 12.34 19.88 -14.60
CA GLU A 164 11.68 20.43 -15.79
C GLU A 164 11.61 19.42 -16.96
N VAL A 165 12.45 18.39 -16.95
CA VAL A 165 12.53 17.36 -18.01
C VAL A 165 11.71 16.10 -17.67
N HIS A 166 11.56 15.79 -16.37
CA HIS A 166 10.82 14.62 -15.88
C HIS A 166 10.09 14.99 -14.59
N ASN A 167 8.78 15.16 -14.67
CA ASN A 167 7.96 15.40 -13.49
C ASN A 167 7.75 14.09 -12.72
N PHE A 168 8.69 13.74 -11.83
CA PHE A 168 8.61 12.49 -11.06
C PHE A 168 7.47 12.46 -10.04
N GLN A 169 6.78 13.57 -9.79
CA GLN A 169 5.62 13.59 -8.89
C GLN A 169 4.48 12.69 -9.40
N HIS A 170 4.43 12.46 -10.71
CA HIS A 170 3.46 11.56 -11.35
C HIS A 170 4.03 10.18 -11.66
N LEU A 171 5.31 9.94 -11.35
CA LEU A 171 5.95 8.65 -11.59
C LEU A 171 5.81 7.76 -10.37
N THR A 172 5.63 6.48 -10.63
CA THR A 172 5.64 5.45 -9.59
C THR A 172 7.08 5.12 -9.20
N ILE A 173 7.28 4.58 -7.99
CA ILE A 173 8.62 4.15 -7.55
C ILE A 173 9.25 3.15 -8.51
N GLY A 174 8.47 2.22 -9.06
CA GLY A 174 8.94 1.26 -10.06
C GLY A 174 9.49 1.96 -11.30
N GLN A 175 8.77 2.96 -11.82
CA GLN A 175 9.24 3.75 -12.96
C GLN A 175 10.51 4.54 -12.63
N ILE A 176 10.61 5.10 -11.43
CA ILE A 176 11.82 5.79 -10.97
C ILE A 176 13.01 4.82 -10.90
N MET A 177 12.81 3.61 -10.38
CA MET A 177 13.86 2.59 -10.34
C MET A 177 14.33 2.17 -11.74
N ASP A 178 13.41 1.99 -12.67
CA ASP A 178 13.73 1.61 -14.06
C ASP A 178 14.52 2.71 -14.77
N LEU A 179 14.17 3.99 -14.53
CA LEU A 179 14.91 5.14 -15.07
C LEU A 179 16.31 5.27 -14.48
N VAL A 180 16.46 4.97 -13.18
CA VAL A 180 17.72 5.12 -12.44
C VAL A 180 18.61 3.86 -12.55
N GLY A 181 18.06 2.73 -13.00
CA GLY A 181 18.77 1.47 -13.19
C GLY A 181 19.26 0.82 -11.89
N CYS A 182 18.57 1.03 -10.76
CA CYS A 182 19.02 0.57 -9.44
C CYS A 182 18.01 -0.36 -8.75
N TYR A 183 18.51 -1.47 -8.19
CA TYR A 183 17.70 -2.42 -7.42
C TYR A 183 17.28 -1.90 -6.03
N SER A 184 17.92 -0.84 -5.53
CA SER A 184 17.61 -0.23 -4.24
C SER A 184 17.76 1.29 -4.35
N LEU A 185 16.72 2.02 -3.97
CA LEU A 185 16.78 3.48 -3.99
C LEU A 185 17.37 3.97 -2.66
N PHE A 186 18.51 4.64 -2.76
CA PHE A 186 19.07 5.40 -1.66
C PHE A 186 18.49 6.81 -1.72
N LEU A 187 17.63 7.13 -0.76
CA LEU A 187 16.96 8.42 -0.69
C LEU A 187 17.33 9.16 0.59
N PHE A 188 17.35 10.49 0.50
CA PHE A 188 17.47 11.38 1.63
C PHE A 188 16.16 12.17 1.80
N LEU A 189 15.61 12.15 3.01
CA LEU A 189 14.53 13.04 3.43
C LEU A 189 15.15 14.36 3.85
N GLU A 190 15.26 15.27 2.89
CA GLU A 190 15.84 16.59 3.08
C GLU A 190 14.81 17.51 3.72
N THR A 191 15.26 18.30 4.70
CA THR A 191 14.44 19.28 5.39
C THR A 191 15.07 20.65 5.27
N ARG A 192 14.25 21.68 5.05
CA ARG A 192 14.70 23.08 5.03
C ARG A 192 14.14 23.87 6.22
N LYS A 193 14.80 24.97 6.60
CA LYS A 193 14.25 25.93 7.56
C LYS A 193 13.14 26.75 6.91
N GLU A 194 12.42 27.49 7.75
CA GLU A 194 11.41 28.44 7.29
C GLU A 194 12.06 29.52 6.41
N ASN A 195 11.48 29.76 5.22
CA ASN A 195 11.95 30.71 4.19
C ASN A 195 13.21 30.31 3.40
N GLU A 196 13.87 29.20 3.70
CA GLU A 196 14.92 28.67 2.82
C GLU A 196 14.30 28.11 1.54
N ILE A 197 15.05 28.07 0.44
CA ILE A 197 14.64 27.40 -0.79
C ILE A 197 15.50 26.16 -0.92
N PHE A 198 14.89 25.06 -1.34
CA PHE A 198 15.62 23.85 -1.63
C PHE A 198 16.64 24.05 -2.76
N GLU A 199 17.86 23.56 -2.57
CA GLU A 199 18.87 23.54 -3.64
C GLU A 199 18.42 22.61 -4.78
N LYS A 200 18.85 22.87 -6.02
CA LYS A 200 18.50 22.00 -7.17
C LYS A 200 19.66 21.06 -7.47
N TYR A 201 19.44 19.76 -7.33
CA TYR A 201 20.43 18.73 -7.64
C TYR A 201 20.11 18.08 -8.99
N ASN A 202 21.04 18.15 -9.95
CA ASN A 202 20.87 17.59 -11.29
C ASN A 202 21.79 16.38 -11.48
N ALA A 203 21.24 15.28 -12.01
CA ALA A 203 21.99 14.06 -12.31
C ALA A 203 23.20 14.35 -13.23
N GLY A 204 24.38 13.84 -12.85
CA GLY A 204 25.62 14.00 -13.62
C GLY A 204 26.41 15.29 -13.34
N SER A 205 25.96 16.11 -12.39
CA SER A 205 26.74 17.24 -11.86
C SER A 205 27.77 16.74 -10.85
N GLY A 206 28.68 15.88 -11.27
CA GLY A 206 29.78 15.42 -10.43
C GLY A 206 30.61 16.62 -9.94
N CYS A 207 30.93 16.61 -8.65
CA CYS A 207 31.83 17.54 -7.96
C CYS A 207 31.35 19.00 -7.90
N GLY A 208 30.45 19.28 -6.96
CA GLY A 208 30.12 20.64 -6.53
C GLY A 208 30.12 20.72 -5.01
N LEU A 209 31.27 21.12 -4.44
CA LEU A 209 31.52 21.44 -3.03
C LEU A 209 30.25 21.72 -2.20
N LEU A 210 29.93 20.86 -1.23
CA LEU A 210 29.06 21.24 -0.13
C LEU A 210 29.79 22.29 0.74
N PRO A 211 29.20 23.47 1.02
CA PRO A 211 29.56 24.16 2.23
C PRO A 211 29.08 23.28 3.40
N ILE A 212 30.04 22.88 4.23
CA ILE A 212 29.78 22.29 5.53
C ILE A 212 28.84 23.25 6.27
N ILE A 213 27.56 22.88 6.42
CA ILE A 213 26.66 23.59 7.32
C ILE A 213 27.16 23.26 8.73
N THR A 214 28.05 24.10 9.22
CA THR A 214 28.43 24.15 10.63
C THR A 214 27.26 24.74 11.43
N SER A 215 27.20 24.29 12.68
CA SER A 215 26.17 24.51 13.69
C SER A 215 25.78 25.97 13.91
#